data_AF-A0A0S9KPZ5-F1
#
_entry.id   AF-A0A0S9KPZ5-F1
#
_cell.length_a   1.000
_cell.length_b   1.000
_cell.length_c   1.000
_cell.angle_alpha   90.00
_cell.angle_beta   90.00
_cell.angle_gamma   90.00
#
_symmetry.space_group_name_H-M   'P 1'
#
loop_
_entity.id
_entity.type
_entity.pdbx_description
1 polymer ?
#
loop_
_entity_poly.entity_id
_entity_poly.type
_entity_poly.pdbx_seq_one_letter_code
_entity_poly.pdbx_strand_id
1 'polypeptide(L)'
;MEPHWIYYWRVTDATGKRYTTRHRATEEDIRAQQPTARAFERIDSGKLWINGVPARAHNTSFFSPPQHMRKQTTPPIFERGSGWHRNGATPPGTPAAVQALRDAALPCVVYPMRLKGQRRPIAELLNLTPVAGALIVNDDFTKPNWTAFLYQVPDMAIVTMSMHEIDVTRARGGFRQISGIEWGEKAMARWQQTWFCAPNVEAARGVLSKMATSA
;
A
#
# COMPACT_ATOMS: atom_id res chain seq x y z
N MET A 1 -4.10 16.28 24.71
CA MET A 1 -4.40 15.96 23.30
C MET A 1 -5.52 14.95 23.35
N GLU A 2 -6.75 15.35 23.03
CA GLU A 2 -7.90 14.45 23.18
C GLU A 2 -7.82 13.28 22.18
N PRO A 3 -8.25 12.06 22.57
CA PRO A 3 -8.28 10.94 21.67
C PRO A 3 -9.30 11.21 20.55
N HIS A 4 -8.81 11.34 19.32
CA HIS A 4 -9.69 11.35 18.15
C HIS A 4 -10.03 9.93 17.76
N TRP A 5 -11.32 9.67 17.61
CA TRP A 5 -11.84 8.35 17.26
C TRP A 5 -12.18 8.29 15.77
N ILE A 6 -12.03 7.11 15.18
CA ILE A 6 -12.36 6.85 13.77
C ILE A 6 -13.69 6.11 13.74
N TYR A 7 -14.70 6.73 13.12
CA TYR A 7 -16.02 6.12 12.92
C TYR A 7 -16.28 5.84 11.46
N TYR A 8 -17.13 4.83 11.23
CA TYR A 8 -17.61 4.45 9.92
C TYR A 8 -19.13 4.66 9.90
N TRP A 9 -19.60 5.42 8.93
CA TRP A 9 -21.01 5.72 8.75
C TRP A 9 -21.49 4.92 7.55
N ARG A 10 -22.61 4.21 7.67
CA ARG A 10 -23.30 3.65 6.50
C ARG A 10 -24.29 4.67 5.98
N VAL A 11 -23.92 5.34 4.91
CA VAL A 11 -24.80 6.27 4.20
C VAL A 11 -25.48 5.50 3.08
N THR A 12 -26.81 5.58 3.03
CA THR A 12 -27.57 5.07 1.87
C THR A 12 -27.92 6.27 1.01
N ASP A 13 -27.47 6.27 -0.25
CA ASP A 13 -27.81 7.36 -1.16
C ASP A 13 -29.28 7.26 -1.63
N ALA A 14 -29.73 8.27 -2.37
CA ALA A 14 -31.09 8.32 -2.92
C ALA A 14 -31.41 7.16 -3.89
N THR A 15 -30.39 6.44 -4.38
CA THR A 15 -30.53 5.26 -5.24
C THR A 15 -30.62 3.95 -4.46
N GLY A 16 -30.59 4.01 -3.12
CA GLY A 16 -30.60 2.85 -2.24
C GLY A 16 -29.23 2.19 -2.08
N LYS A 17 -28.16 2.75 -2.67
CA LYS A 17 -26.82 2.20 -2.62
C LYS A 17 -26.14 2.61 -1.32
N ARG A 18 -25.55 1.62 -0.63
CA ARG A 18 -24.92 1.80 0.68
C ARG A 18 -23.43 2.06 0.52
N TYR A 19 -22.93 3.09 1.19
CA TYR A 19 -21.53 3.45 1.24
C TYR A 19 -21.09 3.54 2.68
N THR A 20 -19.84 3.15 2.93
CA THR A 20 -19.21 3.34 4.23
C THR A 20 -18.29 4.55 4.15
N THR A 21 -18.64 5.64 4.83
CA THR A 21 -17.82 6.85 4.89
C THR A 21 -17.06 6.91 6.22
N ARG A 22 -15.79 7.33 6.18
CA ARG A 22 -14.92 7.38 7.35
C ARG A 22 -14.81 8.82 7.85
N HIS A 23 -15.16 9.04 9.10
CA HIS A 23 -15.10 10.36 9.73
C HIS A 23 -14.19 10.33 10.96
N ARG A 24 -13.49 11.46 11.19
CA ARG A 24 -12.73 11.72 12.41
C ARG A 24 -13.56 12.66 13.26
N ALA A 25 -13.94 12.23 14.46
CA ALA A 25 -14.80 13.00 15.37
C ALA A 25 -14.23 12.94 16.79
N THR A 26 -14.46 13.99 17.56
CA THR A 26 -14.20 14.01 19.02
C THR A 26 -15.34 13.32 19.77
N GLU A 27 -15.16 13.05 21.06
CA GLU A 27 -16.22 12.45 21.87
C GLU A 27 -17.44 13.37 22.04
N GLU A 28 -17.22 14.69 22.04
CA GLU A 28 -18.27 15.72 22.06
C GLU A 28 -19.09 15.74 20.76
N ASP A 29 -18.44 15.65 19.59
CA ASP A 29 -19.11 15.61 18.29
C ASP A 29 -20.14 14.47 18.19
N ILE A 30 -19.85 13.34 18.85
CA ILE A 30 -20.72 12.15 18.87
C ILE A 30 -21.92 12.35 19.78
N ARG A 31 -21.70 12.95 20.96
CA ARG A 31 -22.78 13.22 21.92
C ARG A 31 -23.77 14.24 21.35
N ALA A 32 -23.28 15.20 20.55
CA ALA A 32 -24.12 16.21 19.91
C ALA A 32 -25.02 15.66 18.78
N GLN A 33 -24.66 14.53 18.14
CA GLN A 33 -25.34 13.99 16.96
C GLN A 33 -26.37 12.88 17.25
N GLN A 34 -26.74 12.67 18.52
CA GLN A 34 -27.37 11.43 18.98
C GLN A 34 -28.85 11.12 18.66
N PRO A 35 -29.65 11.89 17.88
CA PRO A 35 -30.98 11.36 17.52
C PRO A 35 -31.32 11.21 16.03
N THR A 36 -30.52 11.67 15.06
CA THR A 36 -31.00 11.73 13.65
C THR A 36 -30.39 10.75 12.66
N ALA A 37 -29.32 10.03 13.00
CA ALA A 37 -28.71 9.04 12.09
C ALA A 37 -28.97 7.60 12.58
N ARG A 38 -29.80 6.87 11.83
CA ARG A 38 -30.01 5.44 12.03
C ARG A 38 -28.69 4.68 11.82
N ALA A 39 -28.30 3.93 12.85
CA ALA A 39 -27.20 2.97 12.94
C ALA A 39 -25.77 3.55 12.97
N PHE A 40 -25.30 3.86 14.18
CA PHE A 40 -23.88 4.05 14.48
C PHE A 40 -23.20 2.68 14.63
N GLU A 41 -22.18 2.40 13.81
CA GLU A 41 -21.35 1.20 13.94
C GLU A 41 -20.01 1.58 14.60
N ARG A 42 -19.85 1.22 15.88
CA ARG A 42 -18.61 1.38 16.64
C ARG A 42 -17.73 0.15 16.43
N ILE A 43 -16.56 0.34 15.85
CA ILE A 43 -15.54 -0.71 15.73
C ILE A 43 -14.47 -0.42 16.77
N ASP A 44 -14.50 -1.18 17.87
CA ASP A 44 -13.50 -1.10 18.91
C ASP A 44 -12.63 -2.35 18.84
N SER A 45 -11.31 -2.19 18.69
CA SER A 45 -10.32 -3.29 18.75
C SER A 45 -10.57 -4.53 17.85
N GLY A 46 -11.28 -4.37 16.72
CA GLY A 46 -11.59 -5.49 15.81
C GLY A 46 -12.82 -6.31 16.21
N LYS A 47 -13.68 -5.81 17.12
CA LYS A 47 -15.00 -6.39 17.40
C LYS A 47 -16.10 -5.45 16.87
N LEU A 48 -17.01 -6.02 16.08
CA LEU A 48 -18.16 -5.31 15.52
C LEU A 48 -19.30 -5.25 16.55
N TRP A 49 -19.80 -4.04 16.79
CA TRP A 49 -20.98 -3.80 17.62
C TRP A 49 -22.09 -3.21 16.76
N ILE A 50 -23.29 -3.80 16.84
CA ILE A 50 -24.49 -3.35 16.12
C ILE A 50 -25.51 -2.95 17.18
N ASN A 51 -25.97 -1.69 17.17
CA ASN A 51 -26.95 -1.15 18.12
C ASN A 51 -26.58 -1.39 19.61
N GLY A 52 -25.29 -1.30 19.95
CA GLY A 52 -24.82 -1.53 21.32
C GLY A 52 -24.67 -3.01 21.72
N VAL A 53 -24.88 -3.96 20.81
CA VAL A 53 -24.77 -5.41 21.06
C VAL A 53 -23.59 -5.99 20.26
N PRO A 54 -22.73 -6.85 20.86
CA PRO A 54 -21.64 -7.49 20.14
C PRO A 54 -22.20 -8.51 19.12
N ALA A 55 -21.75 -8.43 17.86
CA ALA A 55 -22.31 -9.15 16.72
C ALA A 55 -22.02 -10.68 16.68
N ARG A 56 -22.09 -11.37 17.82
CA ARG A 56 -21.73 -12.80 17.97
C ARG A 56 -22.85 -13.81 17.62
N ALA A 57 -23.97 -13.39 17.02
CA ALA A 57 -25.13 -14.27 16.82
C ALA A 57 -25.67 -14.37 15.38
N HIS A 58 -24.96 -13.87 14.36
CA HIS A 58 -25.33 -14.11 12.96
C HIS A 58 -24.27 -14.98 12.28
N ASN A 59 -24.55 -16.28 12.29
CA ASN A 59 -23.76 -17.30 11.61
C ASN A 59 -24.08 -17.23 10.11
N THR A 60 -23.28 -16.48 9.35
CA THR A 60 -23.09 -16.64 7.90
C THR A 60 -21.71 -16.10 7.55
N SER A 61 -20.74 -17.00 7.67
CA SER A 61 -19.47 -17.06 6.93
C SER A 61 -19.31 -16.08 5.77
N PHE A 62 -18.70 -14.92 6.03
CA PHE A 62 -17.95 -14.15 5.04
C PHE A 62 -16.69 -13.62 5.72
N PHE A 63 -15.53 -14.12 5.25
CA PHE A 63 -14.18 -13.89 5.77
C PHE A 63 -13.82 -14.63 7.07
N SER A 64 -13.55 -15.93 6.94
CA SER A 64 -12.39 -16.48 7.65
C SER A 64 -11.18 -15.64 7.26
N PRO A 65 -10.45 -15.01 8.20
CA PRO A 65 -9.25 -14.25 7.86
C PRO A 65 -8.25 -15.23 7.24
N PRO A 66 -7.64 -14.94 6.08
CA PRO A 66 -6.47 -15.68 5.66
C PRO A 66 -5.42 -15.57 6.78
N GLN A 67 -5.00 -16.72 7.30
CA GLN A 67 -4.12 -16.87 8.46
C GLN A 67 -2.69 -16.40 8.20
N HIS A 68 -2.46 -15.19 7.68
CA HIS A 68 -1.13 -14.58 7.66
C HIS A 68 -1.26 -13.06 7.84
N MET A 69 -1.65 -12.61 9.04
CA MET A 69 -1.29 -11.27 9.51
C MET A 69 0.24 -11.21 9.63
N ARG A 70 0.93 -11.02 8.50
CA ARG A 70 2.31 -10.55 8.53
C ARG A 70 2.29 -9.18 9.21
N LYS A 71 2.98 -9.07 10.34
CA LYS A 71 3.27 -7.79 10.97
C LYS A 71 3.79 -6.85 9.88
N GLN A 72 3.26 -5.64 9.84
CA GLN A 72 3.85 -4.60 9.01
C GLN A 72 5.32 -4.50 9.38
N THR A 73 6.21 -4.80 8.44
CA THR A 73 7.64 -4.82 8.79
C THR A 73 8.20 -3.39 8.79
N THR A 74 7.60 -2.48 8.01
CA THR A 74 8.02 -1.08 7.91
C THR A 74 6.81 -0.12 7.86
N PRO A 75 6.71 0.90 8.73
CA PRO A 75 5.71 1.96 8.62
C PRO A 75 5.95 2.87 7.40
N PRO A 76 4.91 3.45 6.78
CA PRO A 76 5.08 4.43 5.72
C PRO A 76 5.70 5.73 6.28
N ILE A 77 6.61 6.34 5.51
CA ILE A 77 7.28 7.60 5.85
C ILE A 77 6.97 8.59 4.73
N PHE A 78 6.22 9.66 5.00
CA PHE A 78 5.76 10.61 3.98
C PHE A 78 6.68 11.83 3.87
N GLU A 79 7.97 11.58 3.67
CA GLU A 79 9.00 12.60 3.46
C GLU A 79 9.40 12.69 1.99
N ARG A 80 10.04 13.80 1.59
CA ARG A 80 10.57 13.95 0.24
C ARG A 80 11.58 12.82 -0.05
N GLY A 81 11.46 12.20 -1.22
CA GLY A 81 12.33 11.12 -1.65
C GLY A 81 12.07 9.78 -0.93
N SER A 82 11.05 9.68 -0.09
CA SER A 82 10.78 8.45 0.64
C SER A 82 10.22 7.33 -0.23
N GLY A 83 9.68 7.67 -1.40
CA GLY A 83 8.92 6.75 -2.24
C GLY A 83 7.52 6.46 -1.72
N TRP A 84 7.02 7.16 -0.69
CA TRP A 84 5.63 7.04 -0.24
C TRP A 84 4.82 8.26 -0.62
N HIS A 85 3.68 8.04 -1.25
CA HIS A 85 2.74 9.07 -1.61
C HIS A 85 1.36 8.76 -1.01
N ARG A 86 0.67 9.78 -0.52
CA ARG A 86 -0.69 9.67 0.00
C ARG A 86 -1.67 10.26 -1.00
N ASN A 87 -2.54 9.41 -1.53
CA ASN A 87 -3.58 9.86 -2.44
C ASN A 87 -4.58 10.77 -1.72
N GLY A 88 -5.07 11.79 -2.42
CA GLY A 88 -6.03 12.77 -1.89
C GLY A 88 -5.41 13.93 -1.09
N ALA A 89 -4.08 14.00 -0.96
CA ALA A 89 -3.42 15.18 -0.39
C ALA A 89 -3.50 16.41 -1.31
N THR A 90 -3.63 16.19 -2.62
CA THR A 90 -3.82 17.21 -3.66
C THR A 90 -4.86 16.74 -4.68
N PRO A 91 -5.60 17.64 -5.35
CA PRO A 91 -6.56 17.23 -6.39
C PRO A 91 -5.84 16.54 -7.55
N PRO A 92 -6.33 15.36 -8.00
CA PRO A 92 -5.69 14.58 -9.04
C PRO A 92 -5.64 15.33 -10.38
N GLY A 93 -4.61 15.07 -11.19
CA GLY A 93 -4.43 15.71 -12.51
C GLY A 93 -3.98 17.17 -12.48
N THR A 94 -3.81 17.77 -11.29
CA THR A 94 -3.26 19.13 -11.16
C THR A 94 -1.73 19.12 -11.21
N PRO A 95 -1.09 20.25 -11.60
CA PRO A 95 0.36 20.40 -11.51
C PRO A 95 0.90 20.14 -10.09
N ALA A 96 0.13 20.51 -9.06
CA ALA A 96 0.48 20.27 -7.66
C ALA A 96 0.51 18.77 -7.32
N ALA A 97 -0.40 17.96 -7.87
CA ALA A 97 -0.39 16.51 -7.69
C ALA A 97 0.81 15.85 -8.37
N VAL A 98 1.14 16.30 -9.59
CA VAL A 98 2.35 15.84 -10.30
C VAL A 98 3.60 16.20 -9.52
N GLN A 99 3.66 17.42 -8.97
CA GLN A 99 4.80 17.85 -8.15
C GLN A 99 4.90 17.06 -6.84
N ALA A 100 3.77 16.81 -6.16
CA ALA A 100 3.74 15.99 -4.94
C ALA A 100 4.19 14.54 -5.19
N LEU A 101 3.86 13.97 -6.35
CA LEU A 101 4.40 12.67 -6.79
C LEU A 101 5.91 12.75 -7.02
N ARG A 102 6.40 13.77 -7.72
CA ARG A 102 7.84 13.97 -7.95
C ARG A 102 8.63 14.16 -6.67
N ASP A 103 8.09 14.90 -5.71
CA ASP A 103 8.74 15.11 -4.42
C ASP A 103 8.72 13.84 -3.57
N ALA A 104 7.67 13.02 -3.66
CA ALA A 104 7.64 11.73 -2.99
C ALA A 104 8.56 10.69 -3.65
N ALA A 105 8.85 10.79 -4.94
CA ALA A 105 9.56 9.77 -5.72
C ALA A 105 10.91 9.38 -5.11
N LEU A 106 11.13 8.07 -4.96
CA LEU A 106 12.45 7.52 -4.64
C LEU A 106 13.16 7.10 -5.94
N PRO A 107 14.21 7.82 -6.39
CA PRO A 107 15.03 7.37 -7.51
C PRO A 107 15.72 6.06 -7.14
N CYS A 108 15.56 5.03 -7.97
CA CYS A 108 16.16 3.74 -7.70
C CYS A 108 16.34 2.93 -8.98
N VAL A 109 17.09 1.84 -8.84
CA VAL A 109 17.08 0.72 -9.79
C VAL A 109 16.35 -0.45 -9.15
N VAL A 110 15.56 -1.16 -9.96
CA VAL A 110 14.74 -2.29 -9.53
C VAL A 110 15.23 -3.58 -10.19
N TYR A 111 15.52 -4.58 -9.35
CA TYR A 111 15.74 -5.95 -9.75
C TYR A 111 14.47 -6.78 -9.45
N PRO A 112 13.74 -7.27 -10.47
CA PRO A 112 12.65 -8.21 -10.25
C PRO A 112 13.21 -9.57 -9.85
N MET A 113 13.04 -9.93 -8.58
CA MET A 113 13.56 -11.15 -7.96
C MET A 113 12.82 -12.41 -8.42
N ARG A 114 11.66 -12.26 -9.08
CA ARG A 114 10.86 -13.36 -9.62
C ARG A 114 10.55 -13.14 -11.10
N LEU A 115 10.43 -14.24 -11.84
CA LEU A 115 9.89 -14.29 -13.19
C LEU A 115 8.60 -15.11 -13.15
N LYS A 116 7.45 -14.48 -13.43
CA LYS A 116 6.14 -15.16 -13.43
C LYS A 116 5.90 -16.01 -12.16
N GLY A 117 6.27 -15.48 -11.00
CA GLY A 117 6.13 -16.17 -9.71
C GLY A 117 7.33 -17.01 -9.27
N GLN A 118 8.19 -17.45 -10.19
CA GLN A 118 9.36 -18.26 -9.87
C GLN A 118 10.53 -17.39 -9.41
N ARG A 119 11.16 -17.74 -8.28
CA ARG A 119 12.32 -17.01 -7.75
C ARG A 119 13.52 -17.19 -8.69
N ARG A 120 14.13 -16.07 -9.09
CA ARG A 120 15.38 -16.09 -9.87
C ARG A 120 16.58 -16.40 -8.96
N PRO A 121 17.55 -17.21 -9.41
CA PRO A 121 18.84 -17.35 -8.76
C PRO A 121 19.57 -16.00 -8.68
N ILE A 122 20.34 -15.77 -7.60
CA ILE A 122 21.08 -14.52 -7.42
C ILE A 122 22.11 -14.29 -8.54
N ALA A 123 22.76 -15.36 -9.03
CA ALA A 123 23.69 -15.29 -10.15
C ALA A 123 23.03 -14.76 -11.43
N GLU A 124 21.76 -15.09 -11.66
CA GLU A 124 20.99 -14.56 -12.79
C GLU A 124 20.73 -13.06 -12.60
N LEU A 125 20.31 -12.66 -11.40
CA LEU A 125 20.05 -11.25 -11.08
C LEU A 125 21.28 -10.36 -11.28
N LEU A 126 22.48 -10.85 -10.97
CA LEU A 126 23.73 -10.11 -11.16
C LEU A 126 24.06 -9.82 -12.64
N ASN A 127 23.46 -10.57 -13.57
CA ASN A 127 23.61 -10.42 -15.01
C ASN A 127 22.42 -9.69 -15.66
N LEU A 128 21.34 -9.44 -14.92
CA LEU A 128 20.22 -8.65 -15.41
C LEU A 128 20.57 -7.16 -15.47
N THR A 129 20.11 -6.50 -16.53
CA THR A 129 20.01 -5.05 -16.56
C THR A 129 18.81 -4.65 -15.70
N PRO A 130 18.99 -3.90 -14.60
CA PRO A 130 17.88 -3.49 -13.77
C PRO A 130 17.06 -2.39 -14.44
N VAL A 131 15.81 -2.25 -14.00
CA VAL A 131 14.93 -1.18 -14.49
C VAL A 131 15.16 0.06 -13.62
N ALA A 132 15.67 1.14 -14.21
CA ALA A 132 15.83 2.42 -13.53
C ALA A 132 14.53 3.22 -13.55
N GLY A 133 14.22 3.91 -12.46
CA GLY A 133 13.04 4.75 -12.40
C GLY A 133 12.81 5.43 -11.05
N ALA A 134 11.67 6.09 -10.95
CA ALA A 134 11.16 6.74 -9.76
C ALA A 134 10.11 5.85 -9.10
N LEU A 135 10.43 5.27 -7.95
CA LEU A 135 9.53 4.41 -7.19
C LEU A 135 8.55 5.26 -6.36
N ILE A 136 7.27 4.93 -6.48
CA ILE A 136 6.19 5.45 -5.65
C ILE A 136 5.37 4.28 -5.11
N VAL A 137 5.12 4.30 -3.81
CA VAL A 137 4.17 3.46 -3.12
C VAL A 137 2.99 4.35 -2.72
N ASN A 138 1.83 4.07 -3.28
CA ASN A 138 0.60 4.76 -2.94
C ASN A 138 -0.02 4.18 -1.67
N ASP A 139 -0.15 5.02 -0.66
CA ASP A 139 -0.96 4.76 0.52
C ASP A 139 -2.39 5.26 0.27
N ASP A 140 -3.26 4.32 -0.09
CA ASP A 140 -4.71 4.54 -0.21
C ASP A 140 -5.44 4.36 1.13
N PHE A 141 -4.72 4.24 2.26
CA PHE A 141 -5.28 3.87 3.58
C PHE A 141 -5.92 2.48 3.62
N THR A 142 -5.64 1.63 2.63
CA THR A 142 -6.30 0.34 2.40
C THR A 142 -5.41 -0.87 2.67
N LYS A 143 -4.38 -0.76 3.52
CA LYS A 143 -3.48 -1.88 3.81
C LYS A 143 -4.28 -3.20 3.98
N PRO A 144 -3.90 -4.30 3.31
CA PRO A 144 -2.67 -4.51 2.53
C PRO A 144 -2.71 -4.08 1.06
N ASN A 145 -3.74 -3.37 0.61
CA ASN A 145 -3.98 -3.10 -0.82
C ASN A 145 -3.18 -1.91 -1.38
N TRP A 146 -1.99 -1.65 -0.84
CA TRP A 146 -1.09 -0.65 -1.40
C TRP A 146 -0.60 -1.06 -2.78
N THR A 147 -0.24 -0.06 -3.58
CA THR A 147 0.28 -0.28 -4.92
C THR A 147 1.63 0.43 -5.08
N ALA A 148 2.62 -0.30 -5.60
CA ALA A 148 3.90 0.24 -6.01
C ALA A 148 3.92 0.47 -7.52
N PHE A 149 4.42 1.63 -7.92
CA PHE A 149 4.63 2.02 -9.30
C PHE A 149 6.09 2.43 -9.46
N LEU A 150 6.70 1.97 -10.55
CA LEU A 150 7.97 2.49 -11.03
C LEU A 150 7.69 3.36 -12.24
N TYR A 151 7.95 4.65 -12.11
CA TYR A 151 7.80 5.61 -13.20
C TYR A 151 9.11 5.77 -13.96
N GLN A 152 9.01 5.98 -15.27
CA GLN A 152 10.14 6.39 -16.09
C GLN A 152 10.63 7.78 -15.67
N VAL A 153 11.94 7.95 -15.57
CA VAL A 153 12.58 9.25 -15.32
C VAL A 153 13.06 9.86 -16.65
N PRO A 154 13.12 11.20 -16.77
CA PRO A 154 12.88 12.21 -15.73
C PRO A 154 11.43 12.72 -15.60
N ASP A 155 10.56 12.44 -16.56
CA ASP A 155 9.24 13.11 -16.64
C ASP A 155 8.17 12.50 -15.72
N MET A 156 8.33 11.23 -15.33
CA MET A 156 7.35 10.40 -14.60
C MET A 156 6.01 10.25 -15.34
N ALA A 157 6.02 10.31 -16.67
CA ALA A 157 4.80 10.22 -17.48
C ALA A 157 4.35 8.76 -17.70
N ILE A 158 5.30 7.81 -17.68
CA ILE A 158 5.05 6.41 -18.03
C ILE A 158 5.34 5.53 -16.82
N VAL A 159 4.39 4.64 -16.50
CA VAL A 159 4.62 3.55 -15.54
C VAL A 159 5.28 2.39 -16.29
N THR A 160 6.50 2.04 -15.89
CA THR A 160 7.27 0.93 -16.48
C THR A 160 7.05 -0.39 -15.75
N MET A 161 6.75 -0.33 -14.44
CA MET A 161 6.41 -1.49 -13.64
C MET A 161 5.33 -1.14 -12.61
N SER A 162 4.43 -2.07 -12.32
CA SER A 162 3.43 -1.94 -11.27
C SER A 162 3.29 -3.23 -10.47
N MET A 163 3.02 -3.09 -9.18
CA MET A 163 2.77 -4.21 -8.27
C MET A 163 1.71 -3.81 -7.24
N HIS A 164 0.77 -4.70 -6.97
CA HIS A 164 -0.40 -4.45 -6.11
C HIS A 164 -0.33 -5.32 -4.86
N GLU A 165 -1.21 -5.05 -3.89
CA GLU A 165 -1.30 -5.79 -2.63
C GLU A 165 0.09 -5.90 -1.94
N ILE A 166 0.82 -4.78 -1.93
CA ILE A 166 2.24 -4.82 -1.59
C ILE A 166 2.48 -4.82 -0.08
N ASP A 167 3.59 -5.45 0.30
CA ASP A 167 4.19 -5.36 1.62
C ASP A 167 5.65 -4.88 1.49
N VAL A 168 6.00 -3.84 2.23
CA VAL A 168 7.37 -3.32 2.30
C VAL A 168 8.10 -4.07 3.41
N THR A 169 8.73 -5.18 3.01
CA THR A 169 9.38 -6.13 3.92
C THR A 169 10.64 -5.58 4.55
N ARG A 170 11.39 -4.72 3.85
CA ARG A 170 12.61 -4.07 4.37
C ARG A 170 12.77 -2.68 3.75
N ALA A 171 13.13 -1.68 4.55
CA ALA A 171 13.59 -0.38 4.07
C ALA A 171 14.76 0.14 4.93
N ARG A 172 15.90 0.44 4.32
CA ARG A 172 17.07 1.01 5.02
C ARG A 172 18.02 1.68 4.03
N GLY A 173 18.44 2.92 4.30
CA GLY A 173 19.51 3.60 3.57
C GLY A 173 19.31 3.65 2.05
N GLY A 174 18.09 3.94 1.58
CA GLY A 174 17.75 3.98 0.14
C GLY A 174 17.44 2.61 -0.48
N PHE A 175 17.68 1.51 0.23
CA PHE A 175 17.27 0.17 -0.22
C PHE A 175 15.84 -0.13 0.22
N ARG A 176 15.10 -0.83 -0.65
CA ARG A 176 13.79 -1.39 -0.33
C ARG A 176 13.65 -2.81 -0.86
N GLN A 177 12.96 -3.65 -0.11
CA GLN A 177 12.46 -4.92 -0.60
C GLN A 177 10.95 -4.92 -0.50
N ILE A 178 10.30 -4.99 -1.65
CA ILE A 178 8.85 -4.91 -1.77
C ILE A 178 8.35 -6.23 -2.33
N SER A 179 7.38 -6.86 -1.67
CA SER A 179 6.71 -8.05 -2.17
C SER A 179 5.25 -7.72 -2.47
N GLY A 180 4.65 -8.40 -3.44
CA GLY A 180 3.26 -8.15 -3.80
C GLY A 180 2.83 -8.99 -5.01
N ILE A 181 1.76 -8.55 -5.65
CA ILE A 181 1.15 -9.18 -6.81
C ILE A 181 1.44 -8.37 -8.06
N GLU A 182 2.09 -9.01 -9.04
CA GLU A 182 2.23 -8.46 -10.38
C GLU A 182 1.15 -9.09 -11.27
N TRP A 183 0.50 -8.26 -12.08
CA TRP A 183 -0.47 -8.70 -13.06
C TRP A 183 0.18 -8.73 -14.44
N GLY A 184 -0.08 -9.81 -15.17
CA GLY A 184 0.32 -9.93 -16.57
C GLY A 184 -0.53 -9.08 -17.50
N GLU A 185 -0.33 -9.27 -18.80
CA GLU A 185 -1.05 -8.53 -19.83
C GLU A 185 -2.57 -8.61 -19.63
N LYS A 186 -3.25 -7.46 -19.74
CA LYS A 186 -4.71 -7.32 -19.57
C LYS A 186 -5.25 -7.89 -18.26
N ALA A 187 -4.41 -7.98 -17.22
CA ALA A 187 -4.76 -8.55 -15.92
C ALA A 187 -5.31 -10.00 -15.99
N MET A 188 -4.95 -10.77 -17.01
CA MET A 188 -5.44 -12.14 -17.19
C MET A 188 -4.70 -13.18 -16.32
N ALA A 189 -3.50 -12.83 -15.87
CA ALA A 189 -2.70 -13.67 -14.98
C ALA A 189 -2.12 -12.82 -13.86
N ARG A 190 -1.89 -13.45 -12.71
CA ARG A 190 -1.22 -12.80 -11.58
C ARG A 190 -0.23 -13.75 -10.94
N TRP A 191 0.87 -13.20 -10.45
CA TRP A 191 1.87 -13.96 -9.72
C TRP A 191 2.47 -13.16 -8.59
N GLN A 192 3.02 -13.88 -7.62
CA GLN A 192 3.83 -13.30 -6.57
C GLN A 192 5.10 -12.70 -7.17
N GLN A 193 5.40 -11.46 -6.82
CA GLN A 193 6.60 -10.76 -7.24
C GLN A 193 7.35 -10.21 -6.02
N THR A 194 8.65 -10.00 -6.17
CA THR A 194 9.45 -9.29 -5.19
C THR A 194 10.43 -8.38 -5.92
N TRP A 195 10.39 -7.10 -5.61
CA TRP A 195 11.31 -6.10 -6.11
C TRP A 195 12.41 -5.85 -5.08
N PHE A 196 13.65 -5.93 -5.53
CA PHE A 196 14.78 -5.38 -4.80
C PHE A 196 15.14 -4.03 -5.41
N CYS A 197 14.88 -2.97 -4.64
CA CYS A 197 15.15 -1.59 -5.03
C CYS A 197 16.42 -1.11 -4.33
N ALA A 198 17.30 -0.46 -5.09
CA ALA A 198 18.57 0.08 -4.60
C ALA A 198 18.78 1.49 -5.16
N PRO A 199 19.57 2.35 -4.49
CA PRO A 199 19.80 3.72 -4.94
C PRO A 199 20.51 3.80 -6.30
N ASN A 200 21.35 2.81 -6.63
CA ASN A 200 22.04 2.70 -7.92
C ASN A 200 22.47 1.24 -8.20
N VAL A 201 22.97 0.99 -9.40
CA VAL A 201 23.40 -0.35 -9.86
C VAL A 201 24.55 -0.90 -9.03
N GLU A 202 25.55 -0.09 -8.70
CA GLU A 202 26.73 -0.51 -7.95
C GLU A 202 26.35 -1.01 -6.54
N ALA A 203 25.55 -0.21 -5.83
CA ALA A 203 25.01 -0.54 -4.51
C ALA A 203 24.17 -1.82 -4.54
N ALA A 204 23.36 -2.00 -5.58
CA ALA A 204 22.57 -3.22 -5.78
C ALA A 204 23.45 -4.45 -5.95
N ARG A 205 24.44 -4.38 -6.87
CA ARG A 205 25.37 -5.47 -7.14
C ARG A 205 26.17 -5.83 -5.90
N GLY A 206 26.63 -4.86 -5.13
CA GLY A 206 27.33 -5.11 -3.87
C GLY A 206 26.51 -5.93 -2.86
N VAL A 207 25.19 -5.69 -2.76
CA VAL A 207 24.30 -6.48 -1.91
C VAL A 207 24.04 -7.87 -2.51
N LEU A 208 23.74 -7.94 -3.81
CA LEU A 208 23.45 -9.21 -4.49
C LEU A 208 24.67 -10.15 -4.47
N SER A 209 25.88 -9.63 -4.68
CA SER A 209 27.11 -10.43 -4.59
C SER A 209 27.33 -11.01 -3.18
N LYS A 210 27.06 -10.24 -2.12
CA LYS A 210 27.13 -10.76 -0.74
C LYS A 210 26.10 -11.87 -0.50
N MET A 211 24.88 -11.71 -1.03
CA MET A 211 23.86 -12.75 -0.95
C MET A 211 24.26 -14.02 -1.69
N ALA A 212 24.99 -13.92 -2.81
CA ALA A 212 25.48 -15.08 -3.55
C ALA A 212 26.55 -15.87 -2.79
N THR A 213 27.40 -15.19 -2.01
CA THR A 213 28.45 -15.83 -1.20
C THR A 213 27.95 -16.43 0.13
N SER A 214 26.73 -16.07 0.55
CA SER A 214 26.13 -16.53 1.82
C SER A 214 25.04 -17.60 1.62
N ALA A 215 24.80 -18.03 0.38
CA ALA A 215 23.84 -19.07 0.01
C ALA A 215 24.56 -20.40 -0.19
#